data_AF-A0A7W9H5Y7-F1
#
_entry.id   AF-A0A7W9H5Y7-F1
#
_cell.length_a   1.000
_cell.length_b   1.000
_cell.length_c   1.000
_cell.angle_alpha   90.00
_cell.angle_beta   90.00
_cell.angle_gamma   90.00
#
_symmetry.space_group_name_H-M   'P 1'
#
loop_
_entity.id
_entity.type
_entity.pdbx_description
1 polymer ?
#
loop_
_entity_poly.entity_id
_entity_poly.type
_entity_poly.pdbx_seq_one_letter_code
_entity_poly.pdbx_strand_id
1 'polypeptide(L)'
;MNRSRKTAAVAGAVVAGVLAFPGPQAAAGDGELWGAATIAPGREGLLEVAGSQGAVPGGTLTLTAPRGTRVTATPLDAPGYLGRVAADGRSGTYTVTGDAAGQSWQGRTFPFVLAVPADAVPGTRLRDCVLRISDAHGVRRAGGRCSVTVGLAGPTLTRPLSGVPLDVRPQIAGTAHPGARVTVRDKDDREACATIAAPDGTWTCIPVPALPAGANRLQAVATLNGVSAMSEQIDISVADGAGQ
;
A
#
# COMPACT_ATOMS: atom_id res chain seq x y z
N MET A 1 34.14 -48.39 14.01
CA MET A 1 33.68 -47.44 15.05
C MET A 1 33.44 -46.09 14.39
N ASN A 2 32.23 -45.56 14.62
CA ASN A 2 31.53 -44.51 13.86
C ASN A 2 32.29 -43.21 13.64
N ARG A 3 32.36 -42.76 12.38
CA ARG A 3 32.55 -41.33 12.06
C ARG A 3 31.18 -40.68 11.88
N SER A 4 30.81 -39.91 12.90
CA SER A 4 29.55 -39.19 13.03
C SER A 4 29.40 -38.13 11.93
N ARG A 5 28.32 -38.22 11.14
CA ARG A 5 27.92 -37.19 10.17
C ARG A 5 27.23 -36.06 10.94
N LYS A 6 27.85 -34.88 10.98
CA LYS A 6 27.21 -33.65 11.46
C LYS A 6 26.17 -33.21 10.44
N THR A 7 24.90 -33.40 10.76
CA THR A 7 23.75 -32.78 10.09
C THR A 7 23.74 -31.28 10.41
N ALA A 8 24.03 -30.45 9.42
CA ALA A 8 23.82 -29.01 9.51
C ALA A 8 22.32 -28.72 9.32
N ALA A 9 21.69 -28.13 10.34
CA ALA A 9 20.34 -27.61 10.26
C ALA A 9 20.33 -26.38 9.35
N VAL A 10 19.57 -26.44 8.25
CA VAL A 10 19.27 -25.27 7.42
C VAL A 10 18.17 -24.50 8.13
N ALA A 11 18.54 -23.43 8.83
CA ALA A 11 17.60 -22.45 9.34
C ALA A 11 17.01 -21.69 8.14
N GLY A 12 15.82 -22.08 7.71
CA GLY A 12 15.04 -21.33 6.73
C GLY A 12 14.51 -20.06 7.38
N ALA A 13 15.14 -18.92 7.10
CA ALA A 13 14.56 -17.63 7.39
C ALA A 13 13.37 -17.42 6.45
N VAL A 14 12.15 -17.50 6.98
CA VAL A 14 10.94 -17.06 6.27
C VAL A 14 10.97 -15.54 6.27
N VAL A 15 11.47 -14.98 5.16
CA VAL A 15 11.29 -13.55 4.87
C VAL A 15 9.78 -13.35 4.72
N ALA A 16 9.19 -12.60 5.64
CA ALA A 16 7.82 -12.12 5.53
C ALA A 16 7.72 -11.24 4.29
N GLY A 17 7.43 -11.86 3.14
CA GLY A 17 7.09 -11.18 1.92
C GLY A 17 5.79 -10.42 2.17
N VAL A 18 5.89 -9.10 2.27
CA VAL A 18 4.75 -8.21 2.14
C VAL A 18 4.14 -8.53 0.77
N LEU A 19 3.02 -9.25 0.77
CA LEU A 19 2.19 -9.39 -0.42
C LEU A 19 1.59 -8.01 -0.67
N ALA A 20 2.32 -7.18 -1.41
CA ALA A 20 1.73 -6.07 -2.11
C ALA A 20 0.72 -6.67 -3.08
N PHE A 21 -0.57 -6.66 -2.72
CA PHE A 21 -1.62 -6.94 -3.67
C PHE A 21 -1.40 -5.98 -4.84
N PRO A 22 -1.17 -6.47 -6.07
CA PRO A 22 -1.18 -5.59 -7.22
C PRO A 22 -2.58 -4.97 -7.23
N GLY A 23 -2.63 -3.66 -6.98
CA GLY A 23 -3.86 -2.90 -7.20
C GLY A 23 -4.37 -3.18 -8.61
N PRO A 24 -5.67 -3.04 -8.87
CA PRO A 24 -6.22 -3.32 -10.19
C PRO A 24 -5.41 -2.54 -11.22
N GLN A 25 -4.69 -3.26 -12.09
CA GLN A 25 -4.11 -2.71 -13.29
C GLN A 25 -5.31 -2.30 -14.15
N ALA A 26 -5.78 -1.08 -13.93
CA ALA A 26 -6.81 -0.48 -14.76
C ALA A 26 -6.27 -0.46 -16.18
N ALA A 27 -6.88 -1.24 -17.06
CA ALA A 27 -6.54 -1.33 -18.46
C ALA A 27 -6.43 0.10 -19.02
N ALA A 28 -5.25 0.43 -19.54
CA ALA A 28 -5.00 1.69 -20.20
C ALA A 28 -6.04 1.87 -21.31
N GLY A 29 -6.80 2.98 -21.28
CA GLY A 29 -7.51 3.42 -22.48
C GLY A 29 -6.46 3.72 -23.54
N ASP A 30 -6.68 3.21 -24.76
CA ASP A 30 -5.77 3.23 -25.91
C ASP A 30 -4.78 4.41 -25.92
N GLY A 31 -3.58 4.17 -25.39
CA GLY A 31 -2.40 5.04 -25.46
C GLY A 31 -2.40 6.36 -24.68
N GLU A 32 -3.39 6.64 -23.83
CA GLU A 32 -3.34 7.83 -22.96
C GLU A 32 -2.41 7.60 -21.74
N LEU A 33 -1.77 8.66 -21.23
CA LEU A 33 -1.00 8.58 -20.00
C LEU A 33 -1.93 8.30 -18.81
N TRP A 34 -1.60 7.30 -18.01
CA TRP A 34 -2.39 6.91 -16.85
C TRP A 34 -1.50 6.49 -15.69
N GLY A 35 -1.97 6.77 -14.48
CA GLY A 35 -1.41 6.20 -13.26
C GLY A 35 -2.48 6.13 -12.18
N ALA A 36 -2.39 5.14 -11.30
CA ALA A 36 -3.26 5.05 -10.15
C ALA A 36 -2.47 4.65 -8.90
N ALA A 37 -2.84 5.20 -7.76
CA ALA A 37 -2.23 4.86 -6.48
C ALA A 37 -3.25 4.97 -5.35
N THR A 38 -3.07 4.14 -4.32
CA THR A 38 -3.76 4.27 -3.04
C THR A 38 -2.72 4.47 -1.96
N ILE A 39 -2.76 5.61 -1.26
CA ILE A 39 -1.71 6.02 -0.32
C ILE A 39 -2.36 6.41 0.99
N ALA A 40 -1.95 5.78 2.09
CA ALA A 40 -2.50 6.07 3.41
C ALA A 40 -2.18 7.52 3.85
N PRO A 41 -3.02 8.13 4.71
CA PRO A 41 -2.76 9.44 5.28
C PRO A 41 -1.39 9.50 5.99
N GLY A 42 -0.65 10.59 5.80
CA GLY A 42 0.64 10.83 6.44
C GLY A 42 1.78 9.94 5.94
N ARG A 43 1.58 9.28 4.78
CA ARG A 43 2.56 8.40 4.17
C ARG A 43 2.92 8.86 2.77
N GLU A 44 4.08 8.40 2.34
CA GLU A 44 4.48 8.44 0.94
C GLU A 44 4.07 7.14 0.24
N GLY A 45 3.78 7.23 -1.05
CA GLY A 45 3.49 6.08 -1.89
C GLY A 45 3.88 6.32 -3.34
N LEU A 46 4.11 5.21 -4.05
CA LEU A 46 4.48 5.24 -5.46
C LEU A 46 3.23 5.36 -6.34
N LEU A 47 3.28 6.31 -7.26
CA LEU A 47 2.39 6.41 -8.41
C LEU A 47 3.16 5.98 -9.64
N GLU A 48 2.80 4.83 -10.18
CA GLU A 48 3.34 4.32 -11.43
C GLU A 48 2.57 4.93 -12.60
N VAL A 49 3.26 5.72 -13.42
CA VAL A 49 2.69 6.32 -14.62
C VAL A 49 3.14 5.53 -15.83
N ALA A 50 2.19 5.03 -16.61
CA ALA A 50 2.41 4.34 -17.87
C ALA A 50 1.56 4.97 -18.97
N GLY A 51 1.88 4.68 -20.22
CA GLY A 51 1.15 5.14 -21.40
C GLY A 51 2.00 5.01 -22.65
N SER A 52 1.41 5.18 -23.83
CA SER A 52 2.15 5.07 -25.08
C SER A 52 2.21 6.42 -25.80
N GLN A 53 3.42 6.96 -25.88
CA GLN A 53 3.80 7.93 -26.89
C GLN A 53 5.03 7.37 -27.60
N GLY A 54 5.13 7.66 -28.90
CA GLY A 54 6.33 7.33 -29.68
C GLY A 54 7.55 8.12 -29.20
N ALA A 55 8.63 8.07 -29.96
CA ALA A 55 9.81 8.86 -29.66
C ALA A 55 9.47 10.37 -29.65
N VAL A 56 9.71 11.02 -28.52
CA VAL A 56 9.70 12.48 -28.39
C VAL A 56 11.09 12.89 -27.91
N PRO A 57 12.05 13.11 -28.82
CA PRO A 57 13.43 13.44 -28.45
C PRO A 57 13.47 14.69 -27.57
N GLY A 58 14.21 14.63 -26.46
CA GLY A 58 14.27 15.71 -25.47
C GLY A 58 12.93 16.01 -24.79
N GLY A 59 11.95 15.12 -24.90
CA GLY A 59 10.65 15.28 -24.29
C GLY A 59 10.73 15.26 -22.77
N THR A 60 9.72 15.86 -22.13
CA THR A 60 9.56 15.85 -20.67
C THR A 60 8.18 15.34 -20.29
N LEU A 61 8.14 14.25 -19.51
CA LEU A 61 6.94 13.80 -18.80
C LEU A 61 6.83 14.59 -17.50
N THR A 62 5.71 15.27 -17.30
CA THR A 62 5.38 16.03 -16.10
C THR A 62 4.17 15.41 -15.41
N LEU A 63 4.32 15.13 -14.12
CA LEU A 63 3.21 14.89 -13.19
C LEU A 63 2.94 16.17 -12.42
N THR A 64 1.69 16.64 -12.42
CA THR A 64 1.21 17.62 -11.45
C THR A 64 0.46 16.89 -10.34
N ALA A 65 0.92 17.03 -9.10
CA ALA A 65 0.36 16.35 -7.96
C ALA A 65 -1.10 16.79 -7.70
N PRO A 66 -1.98 15.85 -7.28
CA PRO A 66 -3.31 16.20 -6.81
C PRO A 66 -3.32 17.30 -5.75
N ARG A 67 -4.46 17.98 -5.59
CA ARG A 67 -4.60 18.96 -4.50
C ARG A 67 -4.34 18.31 -3.14
N GLY A 68 -3.54 18.99 -2.32
CA GLY A 68 -3.21 18.57 -0.95
C GLY A 68 -2.02 17.61 -0.86
N THR A 69 -1.54 17.05 -1.97
CA THR A 69 -0.36 16.17 -1.99
C THR A 69 0.86 16.89 -2.53
N ARG A 70 2.03 16.26 -2.37
CA ARG A 70 3.29 16.73 -2.93
C ARG A 70 4.03 15.59 -3.59
N VAL A 71 4.71 15.86 -4.69
CA VAL A 71 5.77 15.00 -5.22
C VAL A 71 7.00 15.19 -4.33
N THR A 72 7.58 14.09 -3.87
CA THR A 72 8.78 14.10 -3.03
C THR A 72 9.97 13.46 -3.69
N ALA A 73 9.75 12.54 -4.65
CA ALA A 73 10.82 11.95 -5.43
C ALA A 73 10.38 11.47 -6.82
N THR A 74 11.38 11.30 -7.69
CA THR A 74 11.28 10.72 -9.03
C THR A 74 12.32 9.60 -9.15
N PRO A 75 12.08 8.40 -8.58
CA PRO A 75 13.10 7.38 -8.33
C PRO A 75 13.33 6.43 -9.51
N LEU A 76 13.15 6.88 -10.75
CA LEU A 76 13.45 6.04 -11.90
C LEU A 76 14.96 5.77 -12.00
N ASP A 77 15.35 4.52 -11.82
CA ASP A 77 16.71 4.05 -12.06
C ASP A 77 16.81 3.51 -13.50
N ALA A 78 16.95 4.41 -14.46
CA ALA A 78 17.14 4.06 -15.86
C ALA A 78 18.04 5.07 -16.58
N PRO A 79 19.04 4.62 -17.36
CA PRO A 79 19.83 5.51 -18.19
C PRO A 79 18.95 6.19 -19.24
N GLY A 80 19.35 7.38 -19.67
CA GLY A 80 18.59 8.15 -20.66
C GLY A 80 17.44 8.99 -20.09
N TYR A 81 17.27 9.06 -18.76
CA TYR A 81 16.25 9.89 -18.11
C TYR A 81 16.82 10.66 -16.92
N LEU A 82 16.38 11.90 -16.77
CA LEU A 82 16.66 12.72 -15.59
C LEU A 82 15.36 13.06 -14.86
N GLY A 83 15.22 12.55 -13.63
CA GLY A 83 14.13 12.88 -12.73
C GLY A 83 14.39 14.19 -11.96
N ARG A 84 13.38 15.04 -11.80
CA ARG A 84 13.42 16.22 -10.91
C ARG A 84 12.08 16.45 -10.23
N VAL A 85 12.15 17.06 -9.04
CA VAL A 85 10.98 17.53 -8.29
C VAL A 85 11.05 19.05 -8.22
N ALA A 86 9.93 19.72 -8.50
CA ALA A 86 9.84 21.16 -8.36
C ALA A 86 9.99 21.58 -6.90
N ALA A 87 10.57 22.76 -6.63
CA ALA A 87 10.86 23.22 -5.27
C ALA A 87 9.59 23.34 -4.39
N ASP A 88 8.42 23.59 -5.00
CA ASP A 88 7.13 23.64 -4.33
C ASP A 88 6.50 22.26 -4.07
N GLY A 89 7.12 21.19 -4.58
CA GLY A 89 6.61 19.82 -4.56
C GLY A 89 5.33 19.62 -5.36
N ARG A 90 4.88 20.59 -6.17
CA ARG A 90 3.63 20.46 -6.94
C ARG A 90 3.81 19.62 -8.20
N SER A 91 5.02 19.53 -8.72
CA SER A 91 5.29 18.72 -9.90
C SER A 91 6.57 17.92 -9.79
N GLY A 92 6.56 16.78 -10.48
CA GLY A 92 7.72 15.95 -10.75
C GLY A 92 7.86 15.77 -12.25
N THR A 93 9.09 15.67 -12.73
CA THR A 93 9.38 15.53 -14.16
C THR A 93 10.39 14.42 -14.42
N TYR A 94 10.22 13.75 -15.55
CA TYR A 94 11.26 12.96 -16.21
C TYR A 94 11.58 13.60 -17.55
N THR A 95 12.83 13.96 -17.77
CA THR A 95 13.30 14.49 -19.06
C THR A 95 14.17 13.46 -19.75
N VAL A 96 13.92 13.22 -21.03
CA VAL A 96 14.71 12.31 -21.87
C VAL A 96 16.07 12.94 -22.13
N THR A 97 17.12 12.21 -21.83
CA THR A 97 18.49 12.53 -22.21
C THR A 97 18.91 11.73 -23.45
N GLY A 98 20.04 12.08 -24.06
CA GLY A 98 20.44 11.62 -25.40
C GLY A 98 20.43 10.09 -25.62
N ASP A 99 20.57 9.31 -24.56
CA ASP A 99 20.70 7.85 -24.63
C ASP A 99 19.36 7.11 -24.82
N ALA A 100 18.21 7.77 -24.70
CA ALA A 100 16.86 7.18 -24.79
C ALA A 100 16.04 7.61 -26.02
N ALA A 101 16.68 8.17 -27.05
CA ALA A 101 16.00 8.84 -28.17
C ALA A 101 15.14 7.94 -29.09
N GLY A 102 15.32 6.61 -29.08
CA GLY A 102 14.66 5.69 -30.02
C GLY A 102 13.22 5.27 -29.64
N GLN A 103 12.91 5.12 -28.35
CA GLN A 103 11.58 4.74 -27.81
C GLN A 103 11.40 5.32 -26.40
N SER A 104 11.34 6.65 -26.31
CA SER A 104 11.53 7.37 -25.05
C SER A 104 10.39 7.24 -24.02
N TRP A 105 9.23 6.70 -24.40
CA TRP A 105 8.08 6.59 -23.49
C TRP A 105 7.33 5.26 -23.61
N GLN A 106 7.53 4.52 -24.70
CA GLN A 106 6.75 3.33 -25.02
C GLN A 106 7.15 2.13 -24.15
N GLY A 107 6.16 1.45 -23.56
CA GLY A 107 6.37 0.21 -22.81
C GLY A 107 7.12 0.38 -21.48
N ARG A 108 7.21 1.62 -20.96
CA ARG A 108 7.90 1.93 -19.71
C ARG A 108 6.96 2.56 -18.70
N THR A 109 7.24 2.27 -17.44
CA THR A 109 6.60 2.86 -16.28
C THR A 109 7.52 3.88 -15.61
N PHE A 110 6.96 5.03 -15.25
CA PHE A 110 7.66 6.15 -14.63
C PHE A 110 7.12 6.34 -13.21
N PRO A 111 7.89 5.95 -12.18
CA PRO A 111 7.43 6.05 -10.79
C PRO A 111 7.49 7.49 -10.28
N PHE A 112 6.50 7.95 -9.53
CA PHE A 112 6.56 9.21 -8.78
C PHE A 112 6.25 8.91 -7.32
N VAL A 113 7.01 9.46 -6.38
CA VAL A 113 6.68 9.35 -4.96
C VAL A 113 5.81 10.54 -4.58
N LEU A 114 4.62 10.25 -4.07
CA LEU A 114 3.65 11.24 -3.60
C LEU A 114 3.49 11.13 -2.09
N ALA A 115 3.60 12.27 -1.40
CA ALA A 115 3.24 12.41 0.00
C ALA A 115 1.78 12.84 0.15
N VAL A 116 1.00 12.06 0.91
CA VAL A 116 -0.38 12.38 1.30
C VAL A 116 -0.36 12.94 2.73
N PRO A 117 -1.07 14.05 3.01
CA PRO A 117 -1.02 14.66 4.34
C PRO A 117 -1.75 13.80 5.38
N ALA A 118 -1.39 13.95 6.64
CA ALA A 118 -1.87 13.10 7.74
C ALA A 118 -3.36 13.30 8.06
N ASP A 119 -3.89 14.47 7.75
CA ASP A 119 -5.30 14.84 7.90
C ASP A 119 -6.17 14.44 6.69
N ALA A 120 -5.58 13.81 5.67
CA ALA A 120 -6.33 13.32 4.52
C ALA A 120 -7.36 12.28 4.96
N VAL A 121 -8.60 12.46 4.52
CA VAL A 121 -9.71 11.57 4.88
C VAL A 121 -9.64 10.27 4.05
N PRO A 122 -9.57 9.08 4.68
CA PRO A 122 -9.59 7.80 3.96
C PRO A 122 -10.77 7.65 3.01
N GLY A 123 -10.53 7.00 1.87
CA GLY A 123 -11.51 6.78 0.80
C GLY A 123 -11.68 7.97 -0.15
N THR A 124 -11.08 9.13 0.16
CA THR A 124 -11.19 10.31 -0.69
C THR A 124 -10.43 10.11 -2.00
N ARG A 125 -11.11 10.32 -3.13
CA ARG A 125 -10.47 10.42 -4.44
C ARG A 125 -9.95 11.83 -4.66
N LEU A 126 -8.63 11.98 -4.72
CA LEU A 126 -7.98 13.27 -4.89
C LEU A 126 -8.15 13.78 -6.33
N ARG A 127 -8.29 15.10 -6.47
CA ARG A 127 -8.59 15.78 -7.74
C ARG A 127 -7.38 16.52 -8.27
N ASP A 128 -7.47 16.93 -9.53
CA ASP A 128 -6.50 17.76 -10.25
C ASP A 128 -5.13 17.11 -10.48
N CYS A 129 -5.10 15.78 -10.54
CA CYS A 129 -3.91 15.11 -11.04
C CYS A 129 -3.84 15.18 -12.57
N VAL A 130 -2.74 15.73 -13.08
CA VAL A 130 -2.54 15.91 -14.52
C VAL A 130 -1.21 15.30 -14.94
N LEU A 131 -1.25 14.54 -16.03
CA LEU A 131 -0.08 14.02 -16.71
C LEU A 131 0.09 14.73 -18.05
N ARG A 132 1.32 15.09 -18.39
CA ARG A 132 1.64 15.76 -19.65
C ARG A 132 2.98 15.29 -20.18
N ILE A 133 3.05 14.99 -21.47
CA ILE A 133 4.32 14.94 -22.20
C ILE A 133 4.41 16.18 -23.07
N SER A 134 5.54 16.89 -22.96
CA SER A 134 5.93 17.98 -23.86
C SER A 134 7.19 17.61 -24.62
N ASP A 135 7.40 18.20 -25.79
CA ASP A 135 8.69 18.11 -26.50
C ASP A 135 9.75 19.04 -25.90
N ALA A 136 10.94 19.07 -26.52
CA ALA A 136 12.06 19.91 -26.10
C ALA A 136 11.76 21.43 -26.13
N HIS A 137 10.76 21.86 -26.89
CA HIS A 137 10.30 23.25 -26.96
C HIS A 137 9.13 23.54 -25.99
N GLY A 138 8.75 22.56 -25.17
CA GLY A 138 7.65 22.67 -24.21
C GLY A 138 6.26 22.45 -24.82
N VAL A 139 6.16 22.19 -26.13
CA VAL A 139 4.88 21.99 -26.81
C VAL A 139 4.29 20.67 -26.36
N ARG A 140 3.03 20.69 -25.90
CA ARG A 140 2.32 19.48 -25.44
C ARG A 140 2.15 18.49 -26.60
N ARG A 141 2.58 17.25 -26.37
CA ARG A 141 2.44 16.12 -27.31
C ARG A 141 1.43 15.08 -26.84
N ALA A 142 1.32 14.88 -25.54
CA ALA A 142 0.28 14.05 -24.95
C ALA A 142 -0.17 14.59 -23.59
N GLY A 143 -1.31 14.12 -23.13
CA GLY A 143 -1.67 14.25 -21.73
C GLY A 143 -2.41 13.03 -21.25
N GLY A 144 -2.79 13.09 -19.99
CA GLY A 144 -3.57 12.08 -19.34
C GLY A 144 -3.87 12.47 -17.92
N ARG A 145 -4.40 11.51 -17.16
CA ARG A 145 -4.84 11.73 -15.79
C ARG A 145 -4.25 10.67 -14.89
N CYS A 146 -4.17 11.01 -13.60
CA CYS A 146 -3.92 10.00 -12.59
C CYS A 146 -5.06 9.94 -11.58
N SER A 147 -5.25 8.78 -10.96
CA SER A 147 -6.25 8.56 -9.93
C SER A 147 -5.57 8.20 -8.62
N VAL A 148 -5.47 9.16 -7.71
CA VAL A 148 -4.93 8.93 -6.36
C VAL A 148 -6.10 8.86 -5.37
N THR A 149 -6.18 7.75 -4.62
CA THR A 149 -7.15 7.58 -3.54
C THR A 149 -6.42 7.59 -2.21
N VAL A 150 -6.97 8.29 -1.23
CA VAL A 150 -6.47 8.22 0.15
C VAL A 150 -6.81 6.84 0.70
N GLY A 151 -5.79 6.07 1.04
CA GLY A 151 -5.92 4.74 1.63
C GLY A 151 -6.32 4.78 3.10
N LEU A 152 -6.13 3.65 3.77
CA LEU A 152 -6.31 3.52 5.21
C LEU A 152 -5.00 3.03 5.82
N ALA A 153 -4.60 3.59 6.96
CA ALA A 153 -3.51 3.01 7.73
C ALA A 153 -3.95 1.65 8.30
N GLY A 154 -3.05 0.65 8.25
CA GLY A 154 -3.33 -0.67 8.82
C GLY A 154 -3.67 -0.55 10.31
N PRO A 155 -4.70 -1.27 10.81
CA PRO A 155 -4.93 -1.37 12.23
C PRO A 155 -3.77 -2.12 12.90
N THR A 156 -3.58 -1.91 14.19
CA THR A 156 -2.70 -2.73 15.03
C THR A 156 -3.52 -3.72 15.83
N LEU A 157 -2.91 -4.84 16.18
CA LEU A 157 -3.47 -5.81 17.10
C LEU A 157 -2.46 -5.97 18.24
N THR A 158 -2.77 -5.36 19.38
CA THR A 158 -1.85 -5.24 20.55
C THR A 158 -2.13 -6.28 21.62
N ARG A 159 -3.36 -6.78 21.67
CA ARG A 159 -3.79 -7.88 22.54
C ARG A 159 -4.69 -8.82 21.77
N PRO A 160 -4.55 -10.15 21.97
CA PRO A 160 -3.52 -10.81 22.79
C PRO A 160 -2.10 -10.66 22.21
N LEU A 161 -1.07 -11.01 22.98
CA LEU A 161 0.30 -11.11 22.46
C LEU A 161 0.46 -12.43 21.68
N SER A 162 1.30 -12.42 20.65
CA SER A 162 1.59 -13.62 19.87
C SER A 162 2.25 -14.71 20.73
N GLY A 163 1.85 -15.97 20.54
CA GLY A 163 2.39 -17.15 21.21
C GLY A 163 1.86 -17.39 22.63
N VAL A 164 0.88 -16.61 23.10
CA VAL A 164 0.32 -16.76 24.46
C VAL A 164 -0.90 -17.71 24.44
N PRO A 165 -1.04 -18.62 25.41
CA PRO A 165 -2.25 -19.41 25.58
C PRO A 165 -3.41 -18.54 26.08
N LEU A 166 -4.61 -18.75 25.54
CA LEU A 166 -5.79 -17.92 25.77
C LEU A 166 -7.01 -18.76 26.12
N ASP A 167 -7.94 -18.14 26.84
CA ASP A 167 -9.32 -18.62 26.93
C ASP A 167 -10.00 -18.54 25.54
N VAL A 168 -11.14 -19.22 25.36
CA VAL A 168 -11.95 -19.22 24.13
C VAL A 168 -12.61 -17.86 23.83
N ARG A 169 -12.61 -16.92 24.80
CA ARG A 169 -13.13 -15.54 24.65
C ARG A 169 -12.16 -14.50 25.22
N PRO A 170 -10.96 -14.35 24.62
CA PRO A 170 -10.01 -13.35 25.08
C PRO A 170 -10.52 -11.94 24.72
N GLN A 171 -10.13 -10.95 25.51
CA GLN A 171 -10.28 -9.55 25.08
C GLN A 171 -9.24 -9.26 23.99
N ILE A 172 -9.72 -8.88 22.81
CA ILE A 172 -8.89 -8.47 21.67
C ILE A 172 -8.88 -6.95 21.63
N ALA A 173 -7.72 -6.34 21.42
CA ALA A 173 -7.57 -4.88 21.41
C ALA A 173 -6.44 -4.40 20.51
N GLY A 174 -6.56 -3.16 20.07
CA GLY A 174 -5.55 -2.51 19.24
C GLY A 174 -5.91 -1.07 18.91
N THR A 175 -5.29 -0.55 17.86
CA THR A 175 -5.59 0.76 17.30
C THR A 175 -6.01 0.66 15.85
N ALA A 176 -6.81 1.61 15.38
CA ALA A 176 -7.19 1.76 13.98
C ALA A 176 -7.50 3.24 13.71
N HIS A 177 -7.75 3.60 12.45
CA HIS A 177 -8.20 4.95 12.14
C HIS A 177 -9.53 5.24 12.86
N PRO A 178 -9.69 6.40 13.53
CA PRO A 178 -10.91 6.73 14.25
C PRO A 178 -12.19 6.55 13.41
N GLY A 179 -13.20 5.90 13.98
CA GLY A 179 -14.46 5.61 13.29
C GLY A 179 -14.42 4.48 12.25
N ALA A 180 -13.24 3.87 12.00
CA ALA A 180 -13.18 2.71 11.12
C ALA A 180 -13.88 1.50 11.76
N ARG A 181 -14.56 0.70 10.92
CA ARG A 181 -15.05 -0.61 11.34
C ARG A 181 -13.88 -1.58 11.38
N VAL A 182 -13.61 -2.15 12.54
CA VAL A 182 -12.59 -3.18 12.74
C VAL A 182 -13.28 -4.53 12.82
N THR A 183 -12.82 -5.47 12.01
CA THR A 183 -13.27 -6.86 12.00
C THR A 183 -12.08 -7.76 12.25
N VAL A 184 -12.14 -8.59 13.29
CA VAL A 184 -11.10 -9.58 13.59
C VAL A 184 -11.48 -10.91 12.96
N ARG A 185 -10.53 -11.51 12.25
CA ARG A 185 -10.65 -12.79 11.54
C ARG A 185 -9.78 -13.84 12.21
N ASP A 186 -10.26 -15.08 12.26
CA ASP A 186 -9.51 -16.24 12.75
C ASP A 186 -8.67 -16.89 11.64
N LYS A 187 -7.98 -18.01 11.94
CA LYS A 187 -7.16 -18.74 10.96
C LYS A 187 -7.92 -19.26 9.73
N ASP A 188 -9.25 -19.35 9.81
CA ASP A 188 -10.13 -19.86 8.76
C ASP A 188 -10.88 -18.69 8.06
N ASP A 189 -10.40 -17.45 8.21
CA ASP A 189 -11.02 -16.20 7.72
C ASP A 189 -12.45 -15.95 8.24
N ARG A 190 -12.85 -16.62 9.32
CA ARG A 190 -14.16 -16.41 9.95
C ARG A 190 -14.11 -15.21 10.86
N GLU A 191 -15.21 -14.47 10.93
CA GLU A 191 -15.34 -13.33 11.83
C GLU A 191 -15.34 -13.83 13.28
N ALA A 192 -14.33 -13.45 14.04
CA ALA A 192 -14.27 -13.68 15.48
C ALA A 192 -15.08 -12.60 16.22
N CYS A 193 -14.84 -11.32 15.89
CA CYS A 193 -15.63 -10.20 16.38
C CYS A 193 -15.49 -8.98 15.46
N ALA A 194 -16.38 -8.01 15.62
CA ALA A 194 -16.29 -6.71 14.98
C ALA A 194 -16.64 -5.59 15.95
N THR A 195 -16.07 -4.41 15.73
CA THR A 195 -16.28 -3.20 16.53
C THR A 195 -16.00 -1.94 15.69
N ILE A 196 -16.25 -0.77 16.25
CA ILE A 196 -15.87 0.53 15.66
C ILE A 196 -14.75 1.13 16.51
N ALA A 197 -13.70 1.63 15.87
CA ALA A 197 -12.64 2.33 16.57
C ALA A 197 -13.13 3.65 17.17
N ALA A 198 -12.78 3.90 18.42
CA ALA A 198 -13.12 5.10 19.15
C ALA A 198 -12.45 6.35 18.53
N PRO A 199 -12.86 7.58 18.94
CA PRO A 199 -12.26 8.82 18.44
C PRO A 199 -10.75 8.95 18.68
N ASP A 200 -10.23 8.31 19.72
CA ASP A 200 -8.79 8.22 20.02
C ASP A 200 -8.06 7.11 19.23
N GLY A 201 -8.78 6.40 18.36
CA GLY A 201 -8.28 5.30 17.55
C GLY A 201 -8.22 3.96 18.27
N THR A 202 -8.54 3.88 19.56
CA THR A 202 -8.53 2.61 20.30
C THR A 202 -9.74 1.76 19.95
N TRP A 203 -9.58 0.45 20.02
CA TRP A 203 -10.70 -0.49 19.85
C TRP A 203 -10.50 -1.73 20.71
N THR A 204 -11.63 -2.34 21.08
CA THR A 204 -11.66 -3.65 21.73
C THR A 204 -12.87 -4.45 21.28
N CYS A 205 -12.72 -5.77 21.17
CA CYS A 205 -13.84 -6.68 20.97
C CYS A 205 -13.59 -8.03 21.65
N ILE A 206 -14.68 -8.74 21.93
CA ILE A 206 -14.68 -10.09 22.50
C ILE A 206 -15.27 -11.03 21.45
N PRO A 207 -14.63 -12.18 21.15
CA PRO A 207 -15.12 -13.11 20.16
C PRO A 207 -16.55 -13.62 20.43
N VAL A 208 -17.39 -13.57 19.40
CA VAL A 208 -18.73 -14.18 19.33
C VAL A 208 -18.94 -14.68 17.89
N PRO A 209 -18.86 -16.00 17.62
CA PRO A 209 -18.78 -17.13 18.56
C PRO A 209 -17.42 -17.28 19.27
N ALA A 210 -17.35 -18.20 20.24
CA ALA A 210 -16.09 -18.53 20.91
C ALA A 210 -15.05 -19.04 19.90
N LEU A 211 -13.78 -18.73 20.14
CA LEU A 211 -12.69 -19.19 19.28
C LEU A 211 -12.57 -20.73 19.36
N PRO A 212 -12.27 -21.40 18.24
CA PRO A 212 -11.98 -22.83 18.26
C PRO A 212 -10.71 -23.09 19.07
N ALA A 213 -10.74 -24.18 19.84
CA ALA A 213 -9.61 -24.60 20.66
C ALA A 213 -8.43 -25.10 19.82
N GLY A 214 -7.24 -25.07 20.41
CA GLY A 214 -5.97 -25.39 19.75
C GLY A 214 -5.33 -24.19 19.06
N ALA A 215 -4.41 -24.48 18.14
CA ALA A 215 -3.66 -23.46 17.41
C ALA A 215 -4.60 -22.61 16.53
N ASN A 216 -4.46 -21.30 16.64
CA ASN A 216 -5.27 -20.33 15.91
C ASN A 216 -4.43 -19.08 15.57
N ARG A 217 -4.99 -18.19 14.76
CA ARG A 217 -4.35 -16.96 14.29
C ARG A 217 -5.40 -15.85 14.28
N LEU A 218 -5.00 -14.63 14.60
CA LEU A 218 -5.88 -13.47 14.52
C LEU A 218 -5.30 -12.41 13.59
N GLN A 219 -6.17 -11.84 12.76
CA GLN A 219 -5.87 -10.66 11.94
C GLN A 219 -7.00 -9.64 12.06
N ALA A 220 -6.67 -8.38 12.29
CA ALA A 220 -7.64 -7.29 12.25
C ALA A 220 -7.70 -6.67 10.85
N VAL A 221 -8.90 -6.41 10.36
CA VAL A 221 -9.18 -5.69 9.12
C VAL A 221 -9.96 -4.44 9.47
N ALA A 222 -9.42 -3.27 9.15
CA ALA A 222 -10.13 -2.01 9.28
C ALA A 222 -10.72 -1.61 7.92
N THR A 223 -11.96 -1.11 7.93
CA THR A 223 -12.63 -0.58 6.75
C THR A 223 -13.26 0.77 7.06
N LEU A 224 -13.05 1.73 6.18
CA LEU A 224 -13.63 3.07 6.26
C LEU A 224 -13.81 3.64 4.84
N ASN A 225 -14.98 4.21 4.55
CA ASN A 225 -15.27 4.88 3.27
C ASN A 225 -14.89 4.06 2.01
N GLY A 226 -15.06 2.73 2.06
CA GLY A 226 -14.78 1.83 0.94
C GLY A 226 -13.31 1.45 0.73
N VAL A 227 -12.39 1.91 1.59
CA VAL A 227 -11.00 1.42 1.64
C VAL A 227 -10.79 0.54 2.87
N SER A 228 -9.89 -0.44 2.74
CA SER A 228 -9.55 -1.38 3.81
C SER A 228 -8.05 -1.52 3.97
N ALA A 229 -7.63 -1.83 5.21
CA ALA A 229 -6.26 -2.17 5.53
C ALA A 229 -6.23 -3.27 6.60
N MET A 230 -5.17 -4.07 6.61
CA MET A 230 -5.02 -5.21 7.50
C MET A 230 -3.88 -4.98 8.50
N SER A 231 -4.00 -5.57 9.69
CA SER A 231 -2.91 -5.68 10.64
C SER A 231 -1.93 -6.78 10.23
N GLU A 232 -0.78 -6.81 10.90
CA GLU A 232 -0.02 -8.05 11.05
C GLU A 232 -0.89 -9.12 11.70
N GLN A 233 -0.56 -10.37 11.43
CA GLN A 233 -1.25 -11.48 12.05
C GLN A 233 -0.48 -11.97 13.27
N ILE A 234 -1.20 -12.43 14.28
CA ILE A 234 -0.61 -13.02 15.47
C ILE A 234 -1.04 -14.47 15.60
N ASP A 235 -0.12 -15.32 16.05
CA ASP A 235 -0.42 -16.72 16.33
C ASP A 235 -0.81 -16.85 17.80
N ILE A 236 -1.84 -17.65 18.08
CA ILE A 236 -2.35 -17.86 19.43
C ILE A 236 -2.64 -19.36 19.64
N SER A 237 -2.72 -19.78 20.89
CA SER A 237 -3.21 -21.11 21.25
C SER A 237 -4.40 -20.96 22.19
N VAL A 238 -5.54 -21.51 21.83
CA VAL A 238 -6.76 -21.45 22.65
C VAL A 238 -6.86 -22.73 23.47
N ALA A 239 -6.99 -22.62 24.78
CA ALA A 239 -7.13 -23.79 25.65
C ALA A 239 -8.42 -24.56 25.33
N ASP A 240 -8.35 -25.90 25.37
CA ASP A 240 -9.54 -26.74 25.32
C ASP A 240 -10.36 -26.49 26.59
N GLY A 241 -11.58 -25.98 26.45
CA GLY A 241 -12.50 -25.70 27.57
C GLY A 241 -13.01 -26.91 28.35
N ALA A 242 -12.32 -28.06 28.29
CA ALA A 242 -12.63 -29.24 29.10
C ALA A 242 -11.87 -29.17 30.43
N GLY A 243 -12.32 -28.31 31.34
CA GLY A 243 -11.65 -28.16 32.64
C GLY A 243 -12.29 -27.15 33.58
N GLN A 244 -13.57 -27.36 33.92
CA GLN A 244 -14.15 -27.05 35.23
C GLN A 244 -15.50 -27.75 35.40
#